data_AF-A0A951HFP4-F1
#
_entry.id   AF-A0A951HFP4-F1
#
_cell.length_a   1.000
_cell.length_b   1.000
_cell.length_c   1.000
_cell.angle_alpha   90.00
_cell.angle_beta   90.00
_cell.angle_gamma   90.00
#
_symmetry.space_group_name_H-M   'P 1'
#
loop_
_entity.id
_entity.type
_entity.pdbx_description
1 polymer ?
#
loop_
_entity_poly.entity_id
_entity_poly.type
_entity_poly.pdbx_seq_one_letter_code
_entity_poly.pdbx_strand_id
1 'polypeptide(L)'
;MVQLVSNLQRGDDAYLVGGQALNIWAERYWQTPGLAAFGPFTSKDIDYLGTAAAAEKLARALDGKVSFPNQEGIGPISAVVEAEIGDVRLTVDFLHHVLGVDPDRLKKLAVDIQVPSPSDGGRVLSIPIMHPVHCLQSRVANAYRLGRVEGIAARQLQAAPIVVDAYVREMLGLGHVKEVIASARELFEYLRSDKNGRRCHQILDADPLTIFEALSHNMRLDERYREKTLGPMIQRLKRIRSRVWPTLFESLLITEPENSSG
;
A
#
# COMPACT_ATOMS: atom_id res chain seq x y z
N MET A 1 4.77 -10.22 -15.90
CA MET A 1 4.14 -9.26 -14.95
C MET A 1 4.09 -7.85 -15.51
N VAL A 2 5.22 -7.25 -15.91
CA VAL A 2 5.26 -5.90 -16.51
C VAL A 2 4.40 -5.71 -17.78
N GLN A 3 4.38 -6.68 -18.70
CA GLN A 3 3.58 -6.63 -19.93
C GLN A 3 2.05 -6.68 -19.69
N LEU A 4 1.60 -7.10 -18.50
CA LEU A 4 0.20 -7.35 -18.18
C LEU A 4 -0.54 -6.09 -17.71
N VAL A 5 0.18 -5.27 -16.96
CA VAL A 5 -0.35 -4.13 -16.21
C VAL A 5 -0.53 -2.90 -17.14
N SER A 6 -0.05 -3.02 -18.37
CA SER A 6 0.31 -1.89 -19.22
C SER A 6 -0.77 -1.47 -20.23
N ASN A 7 -1.90 -2.17 -20.25
CA ASN A 7 -3.07 -1.86 -21.08
C ASN A 7 -4.08 -0.91 -20.39
N LEU A 8 -3.88 -0.66 -19.09
CA LEU A 8 -4.71 0.23 -18.30
C LEU A 8 -3.91 1.48 -17.93
N GLN A 9 -4.50 2.64 -18.22
CA GLN A 9 -3.96 3.95 -17.91
C GLN A 9 -4.86 4.65 -16.90
N ARG A 10 -4.36 5.75 -16.32
CA ARG A 10 -5.15 6.57 -15.38
C ARG A 10 -6.51 7.01 -15.94
N GLY A 11 -6.61 7.24 -17.25
CA GLY A 11 -7.86 7.59 -17.93
C GLY A 11 -8.92 6.48 -17.92
N ASP A 12 -8.53 5.24 -17.66
CA ASP A 12 -9.45 4.10 -17.54
C ASP A 12 -10.05 3.96 -16.13
N ASP A 13 -9.68 4.85 -15.21
CA ASP A 13 -10.09 4.83 -13.80
C ASP A 13 -9.81 3.48 -13.12
N ALA A 14 -8.66 2.89 -13.47
CA ALA A 14 -8.16 1.63 -12.91
C ALA A 14 -6.77 1.83 -12.31
N TYR A 15 -6.55 1.30 -11.11
CA TYR A 15 -5.34 1.51 -10.32
C TYR A 15 -4.86 0.17 -9.78
N LEU A 16 -3.58 -0.14 -9.94
CA LEU A 16 -3.01 -1.34 -9.34
C LEU A 16 -2.93 -1.18 -7.82
N VAL A 17 -3.49 -2.12 -7.07
CA VAL A 17 -3.63 -2.04 -5.61
C VAL A 17 -3.11 -3.32 -4.93
N GLY A 18 -3.47 -3.50 -3.66
CA GLY A 18 -3.25 -4.75 -2.95
C GLY A 18 -1.79 -5.06 -2.64
N GLY A 19 -1.49 -6.36 -2.53
CA GLY A 19 -0.13 -6.84 -2.26
C GLY A 19 0.82 -6.56 -3.42
N GLN A 20 0.30 -6.54 -4.65
CA GLN A 20 1.08 -6.33 -5.86
C GLN A 20 1.64 -4.89 -5.95
N ALA A 21 0.84 -3.88 -5.62
CA ALA A 21 1.31 -2.50 -5.56
C ALA A 21 2.44 -2.34 -4.53
N LEU A 22 2.29 -2.92 -3.34
CA LEU A 22 3.33 -2.89 -2.32
C LEU A 22 4.59 -3.64 -2.76
N ASN A 23 4.46 -4.80 -3.42
CA ASN A 23 5.60 -5.56 -3.93
C ASN A 23 6.42 -4.72 -4.92
N ILE A 24 5.79 -3.98 -5.84
CA ILE A 24 6.50 -3.08 -6.77
C ILE A 24 7.29 -2.01 -6.01
N TRP A 25 6.68 -1.40 -4.99
CA TRP A 25 7.40 -0.43 -4.17
C TRP A 25 8.55 -1.07 -3.39
N ALA A 26 8.34 -2.26 -2.83
CA ALA A 26 9.36 -2.96 -2.08
C ALA A 26 10.54 -3.38 -2.96
N GLU A 27 10.29 -3.78 -4.21
CA GLU A 27 11.32 -4.06 -5.21
C GLU A 27 12.09 -2.79 -5.58
N ARG A 28 11.40 -1.65 -5.77
CA ARG A 28 12.06 -0.35 -6.03
C ARG A 28 13.03 0.03 -4.91
N TYR A 29 12.63 -0.22 -3.66
CA TYR A 29 13.40 0.15 -2.47
C TYR A 29 14.13 -1.02 -1.82
N TRP A 30 14.43 -2.09 -2.56
CA TRP A 30 14.97 -3.33 -1.98
C TRP A 30 16.27 -3.12 -1.18
N GLN A 31 17.03 -2.06 -1.52
CA GLN A 31 18.28 -1.69 -0.84
C GLN A 31 18.06 -0.93 0.49
N THR A 32 16.82 -0.56 0.83
CA THR A 32 16.51 0.12 2.09
C THR A 32 16.73 -0.84 3.26
N PRO A 33 17.53 -0.46 4.29
CA PRO A 33 17.76 -1.29 5.45
C PRO A 33 16.46 -1.74 6.12
N GLY A 34 16.41 -3.00 6.55
CA GLY A 34 15.24 -3.62 7.15
C GLY A 34 14.20 -4.14 6.14
N LEU A 35 14.18 -3.68 4.89
CA LEU A 35 13.19 -4.12 3.91
C LEU A 35 13.47 -5.53 3.38
N ALA A 36 14.75 -5.86 3.14
CA ALA A 36 15.16 -7.17 2.63
C ALA A 36 14.75 -8.33 3.53
N ALA A 37 14.64 -8.10 4.85
CA ALA A 37 14.23 -9.12 5.83
C ALA A 37 12.80 -9.63 5.62
N PHE A 38 11.97 -8.87 4.90
CA PHE A 38 10.56 -9.22 4.64
C PHE A 38 10.33 -9.79 3.24
N GLY A 39 11.37 -9.91 2.41
CA GLY A 39 11.25 -10.56 1.10
C GLY A 39 11.12 -12.09 1.18
N PRO A 40 10.62 -12.76 0.13
CA PRO A 40 9.92 -12.22 -1.04
C PRO A 40 8.48 -11.78 -0.71
N PHE A 41 7.95 -10.77 -1.43
CA PHE A 41 6.59 -10.23 -1.23
C PHE A 41 5.58 -10.69 -2.29
N THR A 42 5.98 -11.62 -3.16
CA THR A 42 5.28 -11.97 -4.39
C THR A 42 3.89 -12.51 -4.10
N SER A 43 2.87 -11.73 -4.47
CA SER A 43 1.49 -12.17 -4.61
C SER A 43 1.34 -12.84 -5.96
N LYS A 44 0.57 -13.93 -6.04
CA LYS A 44 0.20 -14.53 -7.34
C LYS A 44 -0.92 -13.74 -8.02
N ASP A 45 -1.72 -13.03 -7.23
CA ASP A 45 -2.94 -12.36 -7.67
C ASP A 45 -2.65 -10.88 -7.95
N ILE A 46 -3.15 -10.39 -9.09
CA ILE A 46 -3.11 -8.98 -9.47
C ILE A 46 -4.44 -8.35 -9.09
N ASP A 47 -4.40 -7.36 -8.20
CA ASP A 47 -5.57 -6.61 -7.79
C ASP A 47 -5.60 -5.22 -8.45
N TYR A 48 -6.73 -4.87 -9.06
CA TYR A 48 -7.05 -3.51 -9.48
C TYR A 48 -8.20 -2.93 -8.67
N LEU A 49 -8.12 -1.67 -8.26
CA LEU A 49 -9.32 -0.87 -8.01
C LEU A 49 -9.76 -0.34 -9.37
N GLY A 50 -10.95 -0.66 -9.84
CA GLY A 50 -11.37 -0.22 -11.17
C GLY A 50 -12.82 -0.51 -11.53
N THR A 51 -13.20 -0.05 -12.72
CA THR A 51 -14.56 -0.17 -13.26
C THR A 51 -14.75 -1.46 -14.06
N ALA A 52 -15.99 -1.86 -14.27
CA ALA A 52 -16.33 -2.95 -15.19
C ALA A 52 -15.80 -2.69 -16.62
N ALA A 53 -15.87 -1.44 -17.09
CA ALA A 53 -15.34 -1.06 -18.39
C ALA A 53 -13.81 -1.25 -18.50
N ALA A 54 -13.07 -0.99 -17.42
CA ALA A 54 -11.64 -1.26 -17.37
C ALA A 54 -11.35 -2.77 -17.39
N ALA A 55 -12.14 -3.59 -16.68
CA ALA A 55 -12.02 -5.05 -16.71
C ALA A 55 -12.26 -5.61 -18.12
N GLU A 56 -13.33 -5.17 -18.79
CA GLU A 56 -13.60 -5.56 -20.18
C GLU A 56 -12.49 -5.12 -21.13
N LYS A 57 -11.98 -3.90 -20.98
CA LYS A 57 -10.86 -3.40 -21.78
C LYS A 57 -9.63 -4.29 -21.61
N LEU A 58 -9.30 -4.66 -20.37
CA LEU A 58 -8.18 -5.54 -20.08
C LEU A 58 -8.40 -6.94 -20.69
N ALA A 59 -9.58 -7.52 -20.50
CA ALA A 59 -9.91 -8.83 -21.08
C ALA A 59 -9.74 -8.83 -22.61
N ARG A 60 -10.27 -7.82 -23.30
CA ARG A 60 -10.09 -7.67 -24.76
C ARG A 60 -8.63 -7.54 -25.16
N ALA A 61 -7.83 -6.78 -24.40
CA ALA A 61 -6.41 -6.58 -24.70
C ALA A 61 -5.56 -7.84 -24.48
N LEU A 62 -6.00 -8.75 -23.61
CA LEU A 62 -5.30 -9.99 -23.28
C LEU A 62 -5.85 -11.22 -24.00
N ASP A 63 -6.81 -11.06 -24.91
CA ASP A 63 -7.59 -12.15 -25.51
C ASP A 63 -8.18 -13.09 -24.43
N GLY A 64 -8.57 -12.49 -23.30
CA GLY A 64 -9.06 -13.17 -22.10
C GLY A 64 -10.58 -13.13 -21.94
N LYS A 65 -11.05 -13.68 -20.83
CA LYS A 65 -12.46 -13.69 -20.43
C LYS A 65 -12.66 -12.79 -19.21
N VAL A 66 -13.77 -12.05 -19.19
CA VAL A 66 -14.22 -11.31 -18.01
C VAL A 66 -15.46 -11.99 -17.44
N SER A 67 -15.49 -12.12 -16.12
CA SER A 67 -16.67 -12.56 -15.38
C SER A 67 -17.04 -11.52 -14.32
N PHE A 68 -18.35 -11.37 -14.10
CA PHE A 68 -18.89 -10.48 -13.09
C PHE A 68 -19.56 -11.36 -12.04
N PRO A 69 -19.01 -11.47 -10.82
CA PRO A 69 -19.65 -12.23 -9.75
C PRO A 69 -21.08 -11.72 -9.54
N ASN A 70 -22.07 -12.63 -9.47
CA ASN A 70 -23.48 -12.27 -9.29
C ASN A 70 -23.67 -11.32 -8.10
N GLN A 71 -24.50 -10.29 -8.27
CA GLN A 71 -24.74 -9.18 -7.33
C GLN A 71 -25.23 -9.57 -5.92
N GLU A 72 -25.44 -10.87 -5.65
CA GLU A 72 -25.73 -11.39 -4.32
C GLU A 72 -24.47 -11.57 -3.46
N GLY A 73 -23.27 -11.51 -4.07
CA GLY A 73 -22.00 -11.61 -3.38
C GLY A 73 -21.61 -10.32 -2.67
N ILE A 74 -21.64 -10.33 -1.34
CA ILE A 74 -21.16 -9.27 -0.42
C ILE A 74 -19.61 -9.06 -0.51
N GLY A 75 -18.95 -9.64 -1.52
CA GLY A 75 -17.50 -9.65 -1.69
C GLY A 75 -16.93 -8.34 -2.25
N PRO A 76 -15.62 -8.09 -2.10
CA PRO A 76 -14.99 -6.87 -2.58
C PRO A 76 -14.76 -6.85 -4.11
N ILE A 77 -14.91 -8.00 -4.79
CA ILE A 77 -14.59 -8.20 -6.20
C ILE A 77 -15.78 -7.78 -7.08
N SER A 78 -15.50 -6.90 -8.05
CA SER A 78 -16.43 -6.39 -9.05
C SER A 78 -16.39 -7.15 -10.37
N ALA A 79 -15.22 -7.62 -10.76
CA ALA A 79 -15.00 -8.41 -11.96
C ALA A 79 -13.72 -9.23 -11.81
N VAL A 80 -13.65 -10.35 -12.52
CA VAL A 80 -12.45 -11.18 -12.62
C VAL A 80 -12.10 -11.32 -14.10
N VAL A 81 -10.85 -11.02 -14.44
CA VAL A 81 -10.30 -11.23 -15.78
C VAL A 81 -9.35 -12.41 -15.77
N GLU A 82 -9.62 -13.40 -16.62
CA GLU A 82 -8.78 -14.59 -16.81
C GLU A 82 -8.18 -14.56 -18.22
N ALA A 83 -6.87 -14.77 -18.32
CA ALA A 83 -6.16 -14.81 -19.60
C ALA A 83 -5.02 -15.83 -19.58
N GLU A 84 -4.60 -16.29 -20.75
CA GLU A 84 -3.40 -17.12 -20.92
C GLU A 84 -2.38 -16.35 -21.76
N ILE A 85 -1.17 -16.14 -21.23
CA ILE A 85 -0.06 -15.48 -21.94
C ILE A 85 1.10 -16.46 -22.01
N GLY A 86 1.33 -17.04 -23.19
CA GLY A 86 2.22 -18.19 -23.32
C GLY A 86 1.72 -19.33 -22.44
N ASP A 87 2.58 -19.87 -21.59
CA ASP A 87 2.23 -20.96 -20.66
C ASP A 87 1.76 -20.46 -19.28
N VAL A 88 1.54 -19.15 -19.11
CA VAL A 88 1.15 -18.55 -17.83
C VAL A 88 -0.33 -18.22 -17.82
N ARG A 89 -1.07 -18.90 -16.94
CA ARG A 89 -2.43 -18.50 -16.55
C ARG A 89 -2.39 -17.28 -15.66
N LEU A 90 -3.24 -16.32 -15.97
CA LEU A 90 -3.38 -15.07 -15.27
C LEU A 90 -4.81 -14.92 -14.75
N THR A 91 -4.92 -14.50 -13.50
CA THR A 91 -6.16 -14.00 -12.91
C THR A 91 -5.93 -12.57 -12.40
N VAL A 92 -6.83 -11.66 -12.77
CA VAL A 92 -6.82 -10.27 -12.33
C VAL A 92 -8.16 -9.94 -11.68
N ASP A 93 -8.12 -9.60 -10.41
CA ASP A 93 -9.30 -9.21 -9.65
C ASP A 93 -9.49 -7.70 -9.71
N PHE A 94 -10.67 -7.28 -10.16
CA PHE A 94 -11.12 -5.90 -10.03
C PHE A 94 -11.92 -5.77 -8.74
N LEU A 95 -11.59 -4.78 -7.93
CA LEU A 95 -12.18 -4.51 -6.64
C LEU A 95 -13.07 -3.27 -6.72
N HIS A 96 -14.20 -3.28 -6.01
CA HIS A 96 -15.03 -2.09 -5.80
C HIS A 96 -14.41 -1.11 -4.79
N HIS A 97 -13.63 -1.63 -3.84
CA HIS A 97 -12.99 -0.82 -2.81
C HIS A 97 -11.74 -1.54 -2.26
N VAL A 98 -10.82 -0.77 -1.70
CA VAL A 98 -9.66 -1.29 -0.96
C VAL A 98 -9.93 -1.13 0.53
N LEU A 99 -9.86 -2.22 1.29
CA LEU A 99 -10.16 -2.19 2.72
C LEU A 99 -9.26 -1.17 3.45
N GLY A 100 -9.88 -0.24 4.17
CA GLY A 100 -9.18 0.77 4.96
C GLY A 100 -8.69 1.99 4.19
N VAL A 101 -8.99 2.08 2.89
CA VAL A 101 -8.58 3.20 2.04
C VAL A 101 -9.81 3.83 1.40
N ASP A 102 -9.87 5.17 1.45
CA ASP A 102 -10.89 5.94 0.74
C ASP A 102 -10.58 5.97 -0.77
N PRO A 103 -11.54 5.61 -1.65
CA PRO A 103 -11.28 5.48 -3.08
C PRO A 103 -10.91 6.81 -3.73
N ASP A 104 -11.53 7.92 -3.35
CA ASP A 104 -11.23 9.23 -3.94
C ASP A 104 -9.82 9.71 -3.57
N ARG A 105 -9.41 9.49 -2.31
CA ARG A 105 -8.04 9.75 -1.86
C ARG A 105 -7.04 8.87 -2.57
N LEU A 106 -7.34 7.57 -2.75
CA LEU A 106 -6.49 6.64 -3.49
C LEU A 106 -6.25 7.12 -4.91
N LYS A 107 -7.31 7.41 -5.66
CA LYS A 107 -7.22 7.91 -7.04
C LYS A 107 -6.39 9.19 -7.14
N LYS A 108 -6.59 10.12 -6.19
CA LYS A 108 -5.90 11.40 -6.14
C LYS A 108 -4.40 11.29 -5.90
N LEU A 109 -3.95 10.36 -5.05
CA LEU A 109 -2.52 10.20 -4.71
C LEU A 109 -1.84 9.07 -5.46
N ALA A 110 -2.56 8.29 -6.28
CA ALA A 110 -1.96 7.24 -7.09
C ALA A 110 -0.75 7.77 -7.85
N VAL A 111 0.30 6.96 -7.93
CA VAL A 111 1.55 7.33 -8.58
C VAL A 111 1.65 6.59 -9.90
N ASP A 112 2.05 7.28 -10.95
CA ASP A 112 2.26 6.68 -12.26
C ASP A 112 3.69 6.11 -12.35
N ILE A 113 3.82 4.79 -12.34
CA ILE A 113 5.11 4.15 -12.62
C ILE A 113 5.31 4.03 -14.12
N GLN A 114 6.51 4.35 -14.56
CA GLN A 114 6.93 4.22 -15.95
C GLN A 114 7.60 2.87 -16.13
N VAL A 115 7.04 2.03 -16.99
CA VAL A 115 7.56 0.69 -17.24
C VAL A 115 7.84 0.50 -18.73
N PRO A 116 9.06 0.10 -19.11
CA PRO A 116 9.37 -0.20 -20.51
C PRO A 116 8.49 -1.34 -21.02
N SER A 117 7.91 -1.19 -22.21
CA SER A 117 7.22 -2.25 -22.94
C SER A 117 8.17 -2.87 -23.97
N PRO A 118 8.71 -4.09 -23.72
CA PRO A 118 9.61 -4.73 -24.66
C PRO A 118 8.92 -5.11 -25.98
N SER A 119 7.62 -5.38 -25.92
CA SER A 119 6.79 -5.85 -27.03
C SER A 119 6.26 -4.74 -27.95
N ASP A 120 6.39 -3.47 -27.55
CA ASP A 120 5.77 -2.32 -28.24
C ASP A 120 6.83 -1.31 -28.72
N GLY A 121 7.97 -1.81 -29.19
CA GLY A 121 9.05 -0.99 -29.78
C GLY A 121 9.78 -0.07 -28.78
N GLY A 122 9.79 -0.40 -27.49
CA GLY A 122 10.44 0.42 -26.46
C GLY A 122 9.56 1.54 -25.89
N ARG A 123 8.25 1.53 -26.17
CA ARG A 123 7.30 2.47 -25.56
C ARG A 123 7.31 2.33 -24.04
N VAL A 124 7.33 3.47 -23.34
CA VAL A 124 7.19 3.51 -21.88
C VAL A 124 5.71 3.59 -21.53
N LEU A 125 5.25 2.67 -20.69
CA LEU A 125 3.86 2.56 -20.27
C LEU A 125 3.70 3.12 -18.86
N SER A 126 2.68 3.95 -18.69
CA SER A 126 2.38 4.66 -17.45
C SER A 126 1.27 3.91 -16.72
N ILE A 127 1.64 3.25 -15.63
CA ILE A 127 0.72 2.45 -14.83
C ILE A 127 0.40 3.22 -13.54
N PRO A 128 -0.87 3.58 -13.30
CA PRO A 128 -1.27 4.14 -12.02
C PRO A 128 -1.27 3.06 -10.93
N ILE A 129 -0.44 3.25 -9.89
CA ILE A 129 -0.35 2.35 -8.76
C ILE A 129 -0.71 3.04 -7.45
N MET A 130 -1.22 2.25 -6.51
CA MET A 130 -1.57 2.71 -5.16
C MET A 130 -0.36 3.36 -4.47
N HIS A 131 -0.58 4.55 -3.92
CA HIS A 131 0.45 5.30 -3.20
C HIS A 131 0.96 4.50 -1.98
N PRO A 132 2.26 4.60 -1.60
CA PRO A 132 2.83 3.90 -0.44
C PRO A 132 2.05 4.05 0.87
N VAL A 133 1.56 5.26 1.16
CA VAL A 133 0.73 5.51 2.36
C VAL A 133 -0.56 4.69 2.33
N HIS A 134 -1.20 4.54 1.16
CA HIS A 134 -2.40 3.72 1.01
C HIS A 134 -2.10 2.23 1.09
N CYS A 135 -0.91 1.79 0.67
CA CYS A 135 -0.44 0.43 0.94
C CYS A 135 -0.40 0.14 2.45
N LEU A 136 0.20 1.05 3.24
CA LEU A 136 0.22 0.95 4.70
C LEU A 136 -1.19 0.90 5.29
N GLN A 137 -2.07 1.82 4.89
CA GLN A 137 -3.47 1.85 5.35
C GLN A 137 -4.19 0.52 5.10
N SER A 138 -4.04 -0.03 3.89
CA SER A 138 -4.65 -1.31 3.50
C SER A 138 -4.11 -2.47 4.32
N ARG A 139 -2.78 -2.58 4.51
CA ARG A 139 -2.19 -3.70 5.27
C ARG A 139 -2.59 -3.66 6.74
N VAL A 140 -2.56 -2.48 7.36
CA VAL A 140 -3.01 -2.32 8.75
C VAL A 140 -4.49 -2.65 8.89
N ALA A 141 -5.33 -2.23 7.94
CA ALA A 141 -6.76 -2.57 7.97
C ALA A 141 -7.01 -4.07 7.81
N ASN A 142 -6.28 -4.74 6.92
CA ASN A 142 -6.33 -6.19 6.74
C ASN A 142 -5.94 -6.94 8.02
N ALA A 143 -4.88 -6.49 8.71
CA ALA A 143 -4.48 -7.08 9.99
C ALA A 143 -5.58 -6.99 11.04
N TYR A 144 -6.13 -5.79 11.28
CA TYR A 144 -7.13 -5.58 12.33
C TYR A 144 -8.52 -6.13 12.00
N ARG A 145 -8.95 -6.09 10.74
CA ARG A 145 -10.34 -6.44 10.36
C ARG A 145 -10.47 -7.87 9.85
N LEU A 146 -9.42 -8.42 9.26
CA LEU A 146 -9.45 -9.75 8.65
C LEU A 146 -8.47 -10.73 9.32
N GLY A 147 -7.75 -10.31 10.37
CA GLY A 147 -6.78 -11.17 11.06
C GLY A 147 -5.59 -11.58 10.19
N ARG A 148 -5.30 -10.84 9.11
CA ARG A 148 -4.21 -11.18 8.17
C ARG A 148 -2.84 -10.78 8.75
N VAL A 149 -2.37 -11.54 9.74
CA VAL A 149 -1.13 -11.29 10.49
C VAL A 149 -0.06 -12.37 10.32
N GLU A 150 -0.24 -13.28 9.37
CA GLU A 150 0.69 -14.39 9.12
C GLU A 150 1.23 -14.39 7.67
N GLY A 151 2.31 -15.15 7.45
CA GLY A 151 2.83 -15.44 6.11
C GLY A 151 3.23 -14.21 5.30
N ILE A 152 2.75 -14.12 4.05
CA ILE A 152 3.02 -12.98 3.15
C ILE A 152 2.35 -11.70 3.67
N ALA A 153 1.16 -11.81 4.29
CA ALA A 153 0.46 -10.65 4.81
C ALA A 153 1.22 -9.98 5.97
N ALA A 154 1.81 -10.77 6.86
CA ALA A 154 2.69 -10.27 7.92
C ALA A 154 3.90 -9.52 7.36
N ARG A 155 4.60 -10.11 6.39
CA ARG A 155 5.76 -9.51 5.73
C ARG A 155 5.41 -8.19 5.05
N GLN A 156 4.29 -8.15 4.33
CA GLN A 156 3.79 -6.94 3.69
C GLN A 156 3.36 -5.88 4.71
N LEU A 157 2.76 -6.27 5.84
CA LEU A 157 2.43 -5.36 6.93
C LEU A 157 3.68 -4.66 7.47
N GLN A 158 4.75 -5.42 7.76
CA GLN A 158 5.99 -4.86 8.31
C GLN A 158 6.81 -4.06 7.28
N ALA A 159 6.77 -4.44 6.01
CA ALA A 159 7.45 -3.70 4.95
C ALA A 159 6.79 -2.35 4.64
N ALA A 160 5.47 -2.23 4.78
CA ALA A 160 4.72 -1.04 4.40
C ALA A 160 5.23 0.28 5.02
N PRO A 161 5.48 0.41 6.34
CA PRO A 161 6.04 1.65 6.90
C PRO A 161 7.43 2.00 6.35
N ILE A 162 8.27 1.00 6.11
CA ILE A 162 9.63 1.18 5.55
C ILE A 162 9.52 1.70 4.10
N VAL A 163 8.59 1.17 3.32
CA VAL A 163 8.29 1.62 1.96
C VAL A 163 7.80 3.07 1.94
N VAL A 164 6.97 3.49 2.91
CA VAL A 164 6.55 4.89 3.03
C VAL A 164 7.74 5.80 3.33
N ASP A 165 8.61 5.44 4.28
CA ASP A 165 9.81 6.22 4.60
C ASP A 165 10.73 6.35 3.38
N ALA A 166 11.00 5.24 2.68
CA ALA A 166 11.83 5.22 1.48
C ALA A 166 11.26 6.12 0.36
N TYR A 167 9.96 6.04 0.08
CA TYR A 167 9.31 6.90 -0.90
C TYR A 167 9.41 8.37 -0.54
N VAL A 168 9.12 8.72 0.71
CA VAL A 168 9.19 10.11 1.19
C VAL A 168 10.62 10.65 1.07
N ARG A 169 11.63 9.85 1.40
CA ARG A 169 13.05 10.23 1.25
C ARG A 169 13.46 10.38 -0.20
N GLU A 170 13.00 9.50 -1.10
CA GLU A 170 13.23 9.63 -2.53
C GLU A 170 12.63 10.94 -3.06
N MET A 171 11.36 11.21 -2.76
CA MET A 171 10.69 12.44 -3.21
C MET A 171 11.38 13.70 -2.67
N LEU A 172 11.84 13.67 -1.42
CA LEU A 172 12.65 14.76 -0.85
C LEU A 172 14.02 14.87 -1.51
N GLY A 173 14.62 13.75 -1.90
CA GLY A 173 15.83 13.64 -2.73
C GLY A 173 15.72 14.34 -4.07
N LEU A 174 14.58 14.14 -4.73
CA LEU A 174 14.27 14.72 -6.03
C LEU A 174 13.77 16.17 -5.94
N GLY A 175 13.68 16.75 -4.73
CA GLY A 175 13.15 18.10 -4.54
C GLY A 175 11.63 18.20 -4.74
N HIS A 176 10.91 17.08 -4.77
CA HIS A 176 9.45 17.02 -4.91
C HIS A 176 8.75 17.33 -3.58
N VAL A 177 8.99 18.53 -3.03
CA VAL A 177 8.50 18.94 -1.70
C VAL A 177 6.98 18.89 -1.59
N LYS A 178 6.26 19.22 -2.66
CA LYS A 178 4.78 19.12 -2.68
C LYS A 178 4.30 17.69 -2.44
N GLU A 179 4.98 16.71 -3.03
CA GLU A 179 4.66 15.29 -2.86
C GLU A 179 4.94 14.84 -1.42
N VAL A 180 6.10 15.21 -0.88
CA VAL A 180 6.45 14.95 0.53
C VAL A 180 5.38 15.50 1.49
N ILE A 181 4.93 16.74 1.26
CA ILE A 181 3.88 17.36 2.07
C ILE A 181 2.55 16.62 1.90
N ALA A 182 2.20 16.21 0.69
CA ALA A 182 0.97 15.46 0.42
C ALA A 182 0.98 14.10 1.15
N SER A 183 2.06 13.33 1.01
CA SER A 183 2.24 12.04 1.69
C SER A 183 2.25 12.19 3.22
N ALA A 184 2.94 13.20 3.76
CA ALA A 184 2.98 13.45 5.20
C ALA A 184 1.59 13.84 5.75
N ARG A 185 0.82 14.65 5.01
CA ARG A 185 -0.57 15.00 5.38
C ARG A 185 -1.48 13.78 5.34
N GLU A 186 -1.39 12.97 4.29
CA GLU A 186 -2.16 11.73 4.15
C GLU A 186 -1.90 10.79 5.33
N LEU A 187 -0.62 10.56 5.62
CA LEU A 187 -0.19 9.72 6.73
C LEU A 187 -0.64 10.30 8.08
N PHE A 188 -0.49 11.60 8.29
CA PHE A 188 -0.90 12.26 9.53
C PHE A 188 -2.40 12.09 9.79
N GLU A 189 -3.23 12.34 8.78
CA GLU A 189 -4.68 12.17 8.90
C GLU A 189 -5.06 10.73 9.24
N TYR A 190 -4.39 9.76 8.60
CA TYR A 190 -4.58 8.35 8.93
C TYR A 190 -4.21 8.03 10.38
N LEU A 191 -2.99 8.36 10.81
CA LEU A 191 -2.51 8.09 12.17
C LEU A 191 -3.29 8.84 13.25
N ARG A 192 -3.87 9.99 12.91
CA ARG A 192 -4.63 10.85 13.82
C ARG A 192 -6.09 10.41 13.97
N SER A 193 -6.75 10.06 12.87
CA SER A 193 -8.20 10.01 12.81
C SER A 193 -8.75 8.60 12.61
N ASP A 194 -8.03 7.75 11.88
CA ASP A 194 -8.49 6.38 11.61
C ASP A 194 -8.41 5.50 12.86
N LYS A 195 -9.38 4.60 13.04
CA LYS A 195 -9.42 3.69 14.21
C LYS A 195 -8.21 2.75 14.21
N ASN A 196 -7.85 2.21 13.05
CA ASN A 196 -6.74 1.29 12.89
C ASN A 196 -5.41 2.06 12.84
N GLY A 197 -5.38 3.20 12.13
CA GLY A 197 -4.20 4.06 12.03
C GLY A 197 -3.69 4.57 13.39
N ARG A 198 -4.59 4.94 14.31
CA ARG A 198 -4.21 5.33 15.69
C ARG A 198 -3.49 4.22 16.46
N ARG A 199 -3.75 2.96 16.12
CA ARG A 199 -3.26 1.77 16.83
C ARG A 199 -2.15 1.03 16.09
N CYS A 200 -1.86 1.37 14.83
CA CYS A 200 -0.91 0.63 13.99
C CYS A 200 0.48 0.40 14.64
N HIS A 201 0.96 1.32 15.48
CA HIS A 201 2.20 1.17 16.25
C HIS A 201 2.22 -0.04 17.20
N GLN A 202 1.06 -0.64 17.51
CA GLN A 202 0.96 -1.84 18.35
C GLN A 202 1.24 -3.12 17.56
N ILE A 203 1.24 -3.07 16.22
CA ILE A 203 1.40 -4.24 15.35
C ILE A 203 2.51 -4.06 14.31
N LEU A 204 3.20 -2.93 14.32
CA LEU A 204 4.27 -2.58 13.38
C LEU A 204 5.59 -2.48 14.15
N ASP A 205 6.62 -3.14 13.62
CA ASP A 205 7.99 -3.04 14.16
C ASP A 205 8.59 -1.67 13.85
N ALA A 206 8.37 -1.18 12.62
CA ALA A 206 8.77 0.14 12.19
C ALA A 206 7.62 1.15 12.38
N ASP A 207 7.77 2.01 13.38
CA ASP A 207 6.76 3.00 13.74
C ASP A 207 6.67 4.15 12.69
N PRO A 208 5.52 4.37 12.03
CA PRO A 208 5.33 5.46 11.08
C PRO A 208 5.54 6.88 11.65
N LEU A 209 5.51 7.07 12.97
CA LEU A 209 5.82 8.37 13.60
C LEU A 209 7.26 8.81 13.33
N THR A 210 8.19 7.86 13.22
CA THR A 210 9.61 8.12 12.98
C THR A 210 9.84 8.86 11.66
N ILE A 211 8.95 8.69 10.68
CA ILE A 211 8.98 9.43 9.40
C ILE A 211 8.79 10.93 9.65
N PHE A 212 7.86 11.32 10.52
CA PHE A 212 7.67 12.73 10.86
C PHE A 212 8.86 13.30 11.62
N GLU A 213 9.43 12.53 12.55
CA GLU A 213 10.61 12.93 13.31
C GLU A 213 11.80 13.16 12.36
N ALA A 214 12.05 12.23 11.43
CA ALA A 214 13.08 12.38 10.40
C ALA A 214 12.85 13.61 9.52
N LEU A 215 11.63 13.85 9.06
CA LEU A 215 11.30 15.04 8.26
C LEU A 215 11.49 16.35 9.05
N SER A 216 11.19 16.35 10.35
CA SER A 216 11.30 17.55 11.19
C SER A 216 12.75 18.04 11.38
N HIS A 217 13.73 17.18 11.14
CA HIS A 217 15.15 17.50 11.19
C HIS A 217 15.78 17.65 9.79
N ASN A 218 15.01 17.47 8.71
CA ASN A 218 15.57 17.49 7.37
C ASN A 218 15.64 18.91 6.79
N MET A 219 16.86 19.43 6.65
CA MET A 219 17.12 20.80 6.18
C MET A 219 16.64 21.10 4.75
N ARG A 220 16.25 20.09 3.95
CA ARG A 220 15.67 20.28 2.61
C ARG A 220 14.23 20.80 2.65
N LEU A 221 13.54 20.64 3.77
CA LEU A 221 12.23 21.25 3.99
C LEU A 221 12.40 22.66 4.51
N ASP A 222 11.41 23.53 4.28
CA ASP A 222 11.40 24.87 4.86
C ASP A 222 11.34 24.84 6.39
N GLU A 223 12.08 25.72 7.06
CA GLU A 223 12.16 25.78 8.53
C GLU A 223 10.80 26.02 9.18
N ARG A 224 10.02 26.94 8.63
CA ARG A 224 8.67 27.21 9.14
C ARG A 224 7.78 25.99 8.98
N TYR A 225 7.89 25.22 7.89
CA TYR A 225 7.16 23.96 7.77
C TYR A 225 7.58 22.94 8.83
N ARG A 226 8.89 22.76 9.07
CA ARG A 226 9.39 21.84 10.11
C ARG A 226 8.87 22.21 11.50
N GLU A 227 8.99 23.48 11.87
CA GLU A 227 8.63 23.93 13.22
C GLU A 227 7.13 24.09 13.43
N LYS A 228 6.44 24.73 12.47
CA LYS A 228 5.04 25.15 12.64
C LYS A 228 4.03 24.13 12.12
N THR A 229 4.47 23.13 11.37
CA THR A 229 3.60 22.05 10.88
C THR A 229 4.02 20.68 11.42
N LEU A 230 5.25 20.22 11.14
CA LEU A 230 5.69 18.88 11.57
C LEU A 230 5.78 18.77 13.09
N GLY A 231 6.34 19.76 13.78
CA GLY A 231 6.40 19.79 15.24
C GLY A 231 5.03 19.58 15.90
N PRO A 232 4.00 20.39 15.60
CA PRO A 232 2.64 20.19 16.09
C PRO A 232 2.03 18.84 15.71
N MET A 233 2.28 18.33 14.49
CA MET A 233 1.81 17.01 14.07
C MET A 233 2.40 15.91 14.96
N ILE A 234 3.72 15.91 15.19
CA ILE A 234 4.41 14.94 16.05
C ILE A 234 3.83 14.97 17.47
N GLN A 235 3.69 16.16 18.06
CA GLN A 235 3.15 16.32 19.41
C GLN A 235 1.70 15.81 19.51
N ARG A 236 0.90 16.06 18.46
CA ARG A 236 -0.47 15.55 18.40
C ARG A 236 -0.51 14.02 18.32
N LEU A 237 0.32 13.41 17.50
CA LEU A 237 0.38 11.95 17.36
C LEU A 237 0.84 11.29 18.66
N LYS A 238 1.89 11.82 19.32
CA LYS A 238 2.36 11.34 20.63
C LYS A 238 1.25 11.38 21.69
N ARG A 239 0.50 12.48 21.78
CA ARG A 239 -0.64 12.63 22.71
C ARG A 239 -1.79 11.66 22.42
N ILE A 240 -2.06 11.38 21.15
CA ILE A 240 -3.12 10.42 20.79
C ILE A 240 -2.72 9.03 21.26
N ARG A 241 -1.48 8.62 21.00
CA ARG A 241 -0.97 7.29 21.37
C ARG A 241 -0.90 7.07 22.87
N SER A 242 -0.54 8.09 23.66
CA SER A 242 -0.55 7.99 25.12
C SER A 242 -1.95 7.75 25.73
N ARG A 243 -3.01 7.89 24.93
CA ARG A 243 -4.41 7.64 25.32
C ARG A 243 -4.96 6.34 24.73
N VAL A 244 -4.20 5.68 23.85
CA VAL A 244 -4.56 4.38 23.30
C VAL A 244 -4.13 3.34 24.33
N TRP A 245 -5.12 2.73 24.99
CA TRP A 245 -4.86 1.60 25.87
C TRP A 245 -4.32 0.40 25.07
N PRO A 246 -3.46 -0.44 25.67
CA PRO A 246 -3.10 -1.73 25.09
C PRO A 246 -4.38 -2.49 24.76
N THR A 247 -4.47 -3.01 23.54
CA THR A 247 -5.63 -3.80 23.14
C THR A 247 -5.43 -5.26 23.57
N LEU A 248 -6.53 -6.00 23.78
CA LEU A 248 -6.57 -7.46 24.02
C LEU A 248 -5.76 -8.32 23.02
N PHE A 249 -5.21 -7.72 21.96
CA PHE A 249 -4.28 -8.39 21.05
C PHE A 249 -2.99 -8.86 21.78
N GLU A 250 -2.53 -8.12 22.80
CA GLU A 250 -1.43 -8.56 23.66
C GLU A 250 -1.79 -9.81 24.49
N SER A 251 -3.04 -9.89 24.99
CA SER A 251 -3.49 -11.06 25.77
C SER A 251 -3.70 -12.34 24.95
N LEU A 252 -3.74 -12.25 23.61
CA LEU A 252 -3.82 -13.40 22.70
C LEU A 252 -2.44 -13.85 22.20
N LEU A 253 -1.41 -13.01 22.31
CA LEU A 253 -0.02 -13.34 21.98
C LEU A 253 0.78 -13.82 23.21
N ILE A 254 0.27 -13.58 24.43
CA ILE A 254 0.85 -14.08 25.69
C ILE A 254 0.06 -15.33 26.13
N THR A 255 0.12 -16.39 25.33
CA THR A 255 -0.19 -17.75 25.80
C THR A 255 0.70 -18.76 25.06
N GLU A 256 1.99 -18.76 25.37
CA GLU A 256 2.73 -20.02 25.47
C GLU A 256 3.26 -20.12 26.90
N PRO A 257 2.71 -21.00 27.74
CA PRO A 257 3.49 -21.47 28.87
C PRO A 257 4.55 -22.42 28.31
N GLU A 258 5.81 -21.99 28.40
CA GLU A 258 6.92 -22.92 28.59
C GLU A 258 6.50 -23.97 29.62
N ASN A 259 6.38 -25.22 29.20
CA ASN A 259 6.51 -26.36 30.07
C ASN A 259 7.17 -27.49 29.29
N SER A 260 8.49 -27.37 29.17
CA SER A 260 9.36 -28.53 29.23
C SER A 260 9.90 -28.60 30.66
N SER A 261 9.63 -29.71 31.36
CA SER A 261 10.40 -30.33 32.47
C SER A 261 9.45 -31.09 33.40
N GLY A 262 9.47 -32.42 33.30
CA GLY A 262 8.73 -33.35 34.15
C GLY A 262 8.66 -34.73 33.52
#